data_AF-Q6L8R8-F1
#
_entry.id   AF-Q6L8R8-F1
#
_cell.length_a   1.000
_cell.length_b   1.000
_cell.length_c   1.000
_cell.angle_alpha   90.00
_cell.angle_beta   90.00
_cell.angle_gamma   90.00
#
_symmetry.space_group_name_H-M   'P 1'
#
loop_
_entity.id
_entity.type
_entity.pdbx_description
1 polymer ?
#
loop_
_entity_poly.entity_id
_entity_poly.type
_entity_poly.pdbx_seq_one_letter_code
_entity_poly.pdbx_strand_id
1 'polypeptide(L)' 'VQGVGANLRKTCVHRLNTGGSCGKSGQHDCEAYYTNKTKKQAFYCNCTSPFRTRYCDCAVKCKYG' A
#
# COMPACT_ATOMS: atom_id res chain seq x y z
N VAL A 1 19.18 -7.74 31.22
CA VAL A 1 17.91 -7.65 30.46
C VAL A 1 18.22 -7.79 28.98
N GLN A 2 17.70 -8.83 28.34
CA GLN A 2 18.01 -9.16 26.93
C GLN A 2 17.35 -8.14 26.00
N GLY A 3 18.15 -7.26 25.41
CA GLY A 3 17.72 -6.39 24.32
C GLY A 3 17.57 -7.18 23.03
N VAL A 4 16.49 -7.96 22.92
CA VAL A 4 16.10 -8.58 21.65
C VAL A 4 15.57 -7.48 20.75
N GLY A 5 16.47 -6.85 19.98
CA GLY A 5 16.06 -6.04 18.84
C GLY A 5 15.35 -6.97 17.85
N ALA A 6 14.03 -7.02 17.90
CA ALA A 6 13.24 -7.73 16.91
C ALA A 6 13.56 -7.12 15.54
N ASN A 7 14.21 -7.87 14.66
CA ASN A 7 14.44 -7.45 13.28
C ASN A 7 13.07 -7.23 12.63
N LEU A 8 12.63 -5.97 12.57
CA LEU A 8 11.37 -5.59 11.93
C LEU A 8 11.41 -6.08 10.49
N ARG A 9 10.36 -6.78 10.06
CA ARG A 9 10.24 -7.28 8.68
C ARG A 9 10.37 -6.08 7.73
N LYS A 10 11.19 -6.18 6.69
CA LYS A 10 11.32 -5.13 5.68
C LYS A 10 9.94 -4.79 5.08
N THR A 11 9.62 -3.50 5.10
CA THR A 11 8.43 -2.95 4.43
C THR A 11 8.78 -2.62 3.00
N CYS A 12 7.92 -3.02 2.07
CA CYS A 12 8.01 -2.73 0.64
C CYS A 12 6.81 -1.88 0.22
N VAL A 13 6.93 -1.16 -0.88
CA VAL A 13 5.82 -0.43 -1.51
C VAL A 13 5.33 -1.20 -2.72
N HIS A 14 4.04 -1.52 -2.74
CA HIS A 14 3.37 -2.10 -3.89
C HIS A 14 2.52 -1.02 -4.56
N ARG A 15 2.93 -0.61 -5.77
CA ARG A 15 2.26 0.44 -6.54
C ARG A 15 1.18 -0.13 -7.44
N LEU A 16 -0.01 0.44 -7.37
CA LEU A 16 -1.16 0.13 -8.22
C LEU A 16 -1.66 1.42 -8.88
N ASN A 17 -1.56 1.51 -10.20
CA ASN A 17 -2.00 2.68 -10.95
C ASN A 17 -3.38 2.41 -11.55
N THR A 18 -4.33 3.33 -11.37
CA THR A 18 -5.66 3.27 -11.98
C THR A 18 -6.00 4.61 -12.62
N GLY A 19 -6.90 4.61 -13.61
CA GLY A 19 -7.48 5.87 -14.10
C GLY A 19 -8.32 6.55 -13.01
N GLY A 20 -8.47 7.87 -13.09
CA GLY A 20 -9.30 8.67 -12.18
C GLY A 20 -8.49 9.44 -11.14
N SER A 21 -9.17 9.88 -10.08
CA SER A 21 -8.56 10.64 -8.98
C SER A 21 -8.85 10.02 -7.62
N CYS A 22 -8.06 10.38 -6.60
CA CYS A 22 -8.22 9.84 -5.25
C CYS A 22 -9.56 10.21 -4.60
N GLY A 23 -10.15 11.36 -4.94
CA GLY A 23 -11.34 11.84 -4.22
C GLY A 23 -11.11 11.97 -2.70
N LYS A 24 -12.20 11.97 -1.92
CA LYS A 24 -12.14 12.07 -0.44
C LYS A 24 -11.74 10.76 0.25
N SER A 25 -12.02 9.62 -0.38
CA SER A 25 -11.83 8.27 0.19
C SER A 25 -10.69 7.49 -0.46
N GLY A 26 -9.81 8.15 -1.23
CA GLY A 26 -8.85 7.49 -2.10
C GLY A 26 -7.89 6.53 -1.41
N GLN A 27 -7.52 6.79 -0.16
CA GLN A 27 -6.70 5.86 0.63
C GLN A 27 -7.44 4.54 0.87
N HIS A 28 -8.67 4.59 1.37
CA HIS A 28 -9.50 3.41 1.59
C HIS A 28 -9.82 2.69 0.28
N ASP A 29 -10.07 3.43 -0.80
CA ASP A 29 -10.28 2.84 -2.13
C ASP A 29 -9.03 2.09 -2.62
N CYS A 30 -7.84 2.65 -2.38
CA CYS A 30 -6.57 2.02 -2.69
C CYS A 30 -6.33 0.75 -1.86
N GLU A 31 -6.66 0.76 -0.57
CA GLU A 31 -6.57 -0.42 0.31
C GLU A 31 -7.54 -1.52 -0.11
N ALA A 32 -8.79 -1.16 -0.43
CA ALA A 32 -9.78 -2.09 -0.95
C ALA A 32 -9.35 -2.66 -2.31
N TYR A 33 -8.81 -1.81 -3.19
CA TYR A 33 -8.29 -2.23 -4.50
C TYR A 33 -7.11 -3.20 -4.36
N TYR A 34 -6.15 -2.89 -3.50
CA TYR A 34 -5.02 -3.77 -3.19
C TYR A 34 -5.50 -5.11 -2.63
N THR A 35 -6.44 -5.08 -1.68
CA THR A 35 -7.02 -6.29 -1.08
C THR A 35 -7.73 -7.15 -2.13
N ASN A 36 -8.47 -6.53 -3.05
CA ASN A 36 -9.13 -7.24 -4.13
C ASN A 36 -8.12 -7.93 -5.08
N LYS A 37 -7.06 -7.22 -5.48
CA LYS A 37 -6.03 -7.71 -6.41
C LYS A 37 -5.13 -8.79 -5.82
N THR A 38 -4.73 -8.65 -4.57
CA THR A 38 -3.71 -9.52 -3.95
C THR A 38 -4.29 -10.55 -2.99
N LYS A 39 -5.58 -10.43 -2.64
CA LYS A 39 -6.26 -11.20 -1.59
C LYS A 39 -5.56 -11.09 -0.23
N LYS A 40 -4.85 -9.99 0.01
CA LYS A 40 -4.09 -9.69 1.23
C LYS A 40 -4.33 -8.26 1.67
N GLN A 41 -4.17 -7.99 2.95
CA GLN A 41 -4.26 -6.63 3.49
C GLN A 41 -2.89 -5.94 3.44
N ALA A 42 -2.87 -4.67 3.03
CA ALA A 42 -1.71 -3.79 3.18
C ALA A 42 -1.66 -3.21 4.61
N PHE A 43 -0.52 -2.68 5.03
CA PHE A 43 -0.43 -1.96 6.30
C PHE A 43 -1.15 -0.62 6.25
N TYR A 44 -0.98 0.09 5.14
CA TYR A 44 -1.70 1.31 4.78
C TYR A 44 -1.49 1.54 3.28
N CYS A 45 -2.34 2.35 2.65
CA CYS A 45 -2.07 2.85 1.31
C CYS A 45 -2.14 4.38 1.24
N ASN A 46 -1.17 4.96 0.54
CA ASN A 46 -1.23 6.35 0.11
C ASN A 46 -1.92 6.44 -1.25
N CYS A 47 -2.69 7.50 -1.45
CA CYS A 47 -3.28 7.82 -2.74
C CYS A 47 -2.79 9.19 -3.20
N THR A 48 -2.19 9.25 -4.37
CA THR A 48 -1.87 10.51 -5.05
C THR A 48 -2.53 10.55 -6.41
N SER A 49 -2.86 11.74 -6.92
CA SER A 49 -3.55 11.87 -8.20
C SER A 49 -3.07 13.02 -9.09
N PRO A 50 -1.76 13.12 -9.41
CA PRO A 50 -1.30 14.05 -10.43
C PRO A 50 -1.86 13.66 -11.82
N PHE A 51 -2.09 14.66 -12.68
CA PHE A 51 -2.45 14.47 -14.09
C PHE A 51 -3.66 13.55 -14.36
N ARG A 52 -4.72 13.62 -13.54
CA ARG A 52 -5.93 12.78 -13.64
C ARG A 52 -5.68 11.26 -13.62
N THR A 53 -4.55 10.84 -13.04
CA THR A 53 -4.21 9.43 -12.85
C THR A 53 -4.09 9.15 -11.36
N ARG A 54 -4.73 8.07 -10.87
CA ARG A 54 -4.71 7.68 -9.47
C ARG A 54 -3.57 6.70 -9.22
N TYR A 55 -2.66 7.06 -8.34
CA TYR A 55 -1.53 6.24 -7.90
C TYR A 55 -1.79 5.79 -6.47
N CYS A 56 -1.95 4.48 -6.30
CA CYS A 56 -2.05 3.83 -5.00
C CYS A 56 -0.69 3.25 -4.62
N ASP A 57 -0.06 3.81 -3.61
CA ASP A 57 1.21 3.32 -3.05
C ASP A 57 0.94 2.62 -1.72
N CYS A 58 0.87 1.29 -1.74
CA CYS A 58 0.51 0.47 -0.59
C CYS A 58 1.73 -0.10 0.12
N ALA A 59 1.87 0.17 1.42
CA ALA A 59 2.93 -0.40 2.25
C ALA A 59 2.59 -1.85 2.60
N VAL A 60 3.48 -2.78 2.28
CA VAL A 60 3.27 -4.22 2.43
C VAL A 60 4.51 -4.88 2.99
N LYS A 61 4.35 -6.10 3.53
CA LYS A 61 5.52 -6.92 3.84
C LYS A 61 6.21 -7.31 2.52
N CYS A 62 7.53 -7.07 2.42
CA CYS A 62 8.29 -7.58 1.29
C CYS A 62 8.08 -9.10 1.17
N LYS A 63 7.80 -9.60 -0.04
CA LYS A 63 8.02 -11.02 -0.32
C LYS A 63 9.53 -11.22 -0.28
N TYR A 64 10.00 -12.06 0.64
CA TYR A 64 11.34 -12.62 0.54
C TYR A 64 11.33 -13.46 -0.74
N GLY A 65 12.04 -12.99 -1.77
CA GLY A 65 12.38 -13.78 -2.93
C GLY A 65 13.51 -14.74 -2.57
#